data_AF-A0A2N2Y236-F1
#
_entry.id   AF-A0A2N2Y236-F1
#
_cell.length_a   1.000
_cell.length_b   1.000
_cell.length_c   1.000
_cell.angle_alpha   90.00
_cell.angle_beta   90.00
_cell.angle_gamma   90.00
#
_symmetry.space_group_name_H-M   'P 1'
#
loop_
_entity.id
_entity.type
_entity.pdbx_description
1 polymer ?
#
loop_
_entity_poly.entity_id
_entity_poly.type
_entity_poly.pdbx_seq_one_letter_code
_entity_poly.pdbx_strand_id
1 'polypeptide(L)'
;MKEIISIYSKLLISILSFIAPAITLLLNVFIDGVEKFKARNEEEIKQIEKITKMNVQNDSEDFEKTIKDSLKSLTKNKSRAKKQLKLLNPKRQILRLFIPLILALILVICYIYIKEYVKSINFPFVRISCLILSGVFFTYGLFVLYQLFCIIIETKRKLNFDTKQDVLNPAITETPNT
;
A
#
# COMPACT_ATOMS: atom_id res chain seq x y z
N MET A 1 -30.25 19.00 11.73
CA MET A 1 -28.80 19.32 11.55
C MET A 1 -27.91 18.92 12.72
N LYS A 2 -28.17 19.34 13.99
CA LYS A 2 -27.29 18.99 15.13
C LYS A 2 -27.08 17.47 15.30
N GLU A 3 -28.16 16.70 15.12
CA GLU A 3 -28.15 15.25 15.25
C GLU A 3 -27.33 14.55 14.15
N ILE A 4 -27.50 14.96 12.89
CA ILE A 4 -26.70 14.48 11.74
C ILE A 4 -25.21 14.72 11.97
N ILE A 5 -24.84 15.91 12.46
CA ILE A 5 -23.45 16.24 12.75
C ILE A 5 -22.92 15.40 13.90
N SER A 6 -23.73 15.15 14.93
CA SER A 6 -23.34 14.26 16.04
C SER A 6 -23.08 12.83 15.57
N ILE A 7 -23.96 12.28 14.73
CA ILE A 7 -23.79 10.95 14.12
C ILE A 7 -22.54 10.91 13.25
N TYR A 8 -22.33 11.93 12.40
CA TYR A 8 -21.15 12.02 11.55
C TYR A 8 -19.85 12.08 12.35
N SER A 9 -19.78 12.91 13.40
CA SER A 9 -18.60 12.98 14.28
C SER A 9 -18.34 11.66 14.98
N LYS A 10 -19.37 10.98 15.49
CA LYS A 10 -19.24 9.65 16.12
C LYS A 10 -18.71 8.62 15.12
N LEU A 11 -19.21 8.64 13.88
CA LEU A 11 -18.73 7.78 12.81
C LEU A 11 -17.24 8.04 12.50
N LEU A 12 -16.85 9.30 12.35
CA LEU A 12 -15.46 9.72 12.10
C LEU A 12 -14.52 9.22 13.19
N ILE A 13 -14.90 9.41 14.45
CA ILE A 13 -14.13 8.94 15.62
C ILE A 13 -14.06 7.40 15.63
N SER A 14 -15.18 6.72 15.41
CA SER A 14 -15.22 5.25 15.38
C SER A 14 -14.29 4.68 14.31
N ILE A 15 -14.24 5.29 13.12
CA ILE A 15 -13.35 4.86 12.05
C ILE A 15 -11.89 5.15 12.40
N LEU A 16 -11.59 6.32 12.96
CA LEU A 16 -10.24 6.62 13.48
C LEU A 16 -9.78 5.61 14.53
N SER A 17 -10.66 5.22 15.46
CA SER A 17 -10.37 4.20 16.48
C SER A 17 -10.17 2.81 15.86
N PHE A 18 -10.91 2.47 14.82
CA PHE A 18 -10.75 1.19 14.10
C PHE A 18 -9.45 1.12 13.28
N ILE A 19 -8.96 2.25 12.80
CA ILE A 19 -7.77 2.32 11.94
C ILE A 19 -6.50 1.89 12.67
N ALA A 20 -6.34 2.19 13.96
CA ALA A 20 -5.13 1.80 14.69
C ALA A 20 -4.96 0.26 14.76
N PRO A 21 -5.94 -0.54 15.20
CA PRO A 21 -5.89 -2.01 15.10
C PRO A 21 -5.68 -2.52 13.67
N ALA A 22 -6.37 -1.93 12.69
CA ALA A 22 -6.23 -2.31 11.29
C ALA A 22 -4.80 -2.09 10.77
N ILE A 23 -4.17 -0.98 11.18
CA ILE A 23 -2.77 -0.65 10.85
C ILE A 23 -1.81 -1.61 11.52
N THR A 24 -2.02 -1.99 12.77
CA THR A 24 -1.17 -2.98 13.45
C THR A 24 -1.21 -4.31 12.70
N LEU A 25 -2.39 -4.76 12.28
CA LEU A 25 -2.55 -5.97 11.49
C LEU A 25 -1.89 -5.84 10.10
N LEU A 26 -2.03 -4.67 9.48
CA LEU A 26 -1.36 -4.28 8.24
C LEU A 26 0.16 -4.41 8.36
N LEU A 27 0.76 -3.79 9.37
CA LEU A 27 2.21 -3.79 9.57
C LEU A 27 2.75 -5.22 9.68
N ASN A 28 2.04 -6.08 10.42
CA ASN A 28 2.43 -7.48 10.58
C ASN A 28 2.47 -8.21 9.22
N VAL A 29 1.40 -8.11 8.41
CA VAL A 29 1.33 -8.75 7.08
C VAL A 29 2.31 -8.11 6.08
N PHE A 30 2.54 -6.80 6.19
CA PHE A 30 3.43 -6.09 5.27
C PHE A 30 4.90 -6.39 5.50
N ILE A 31 5.33 -6.63 6.75
CA ILE A 31 6.72 -7.02 7.04
C ILE A 31 7.03 -8.34 6.32
N ASP A 32 6.20 -9.37 6.50
CA ASP A 32 6.35 -10.67 5.85
C ASP A 32 6.31 -10.55 4.31
N GLY A 33 5.36 -9.75 3.79
CA GLY A 33 5.19 -9.55 2.35
C GLY A 33 6.36 -8.81 1.70
N VAL A 34 6.93 -7.80 2.38
CA VAL A 34 8.09 -7.04 1.87
C VAL A 34 9.36 -7.90 1.90
N GLU A 35 9.57 -8.69 2.95
CA GLU A 35 10.71 -9.60 3.04
C GLU A 35 10.69 -10.65 1.95
N LYS A 36 9.55 -11.32 1.73
CA LYS A 36 9.43 -12.30 0.64
C LYS A 36 9.53 -11.66 -0.74
N PHE A 37 8.97 -10.47 -0.94
CA PHE A 37 9.12 -9.76 -2.21
C PHE A 37 10.59 -9.37 -2.48
N LYS A 38 11.32 -8.98 -1.43
CA LYS A 38 12.76 -8.70 -1.54
C LYS A 38 13.54 -9.98 -1.88
N ALA A 39 13.23 -11.09 -1.22
CA ALA A 39 13.85 -12.39 -1.50
C ALA A 39 13.62 -12.85 -2.94
N ARG A 40 12.37 -12.83 -3.44
CA ARG A 40 12.06 -13.16 -4.84
C ARG A 40 12.79 -12.27 -5.84
N ASN A 41 12.88 -10.98 -5.56
CA ASN A 41 13.54 -10.04 -6.46
C ASN A 41 15.07 -10.28 -6.49
N GLU A 42 15.67 -10.67 -5.36
CA GLU A 42 17.06 -11.11 -5.30
C GLU A 42 17.27 -12.44 -6.06
N GLU A 43 16.32 -13.38 -5.98
CA GLU A 43 16.34 -14.63 -6.74
C GLU A 43 16.20 -14.40 -8.24
N GLU A 44 15.26 -13.55 -8.70
CA GLU A 44 15.13 -13.19 -10.11
C GLU A 44 16.40 -12.53 -10.65
N ILE A 45 17.02 -11.62 -9.87
CA ILE A 45 18.31 -11.02 -10.25
C ILE A 45 19.39 -12.10 -10.39
N LYS A 46 19.49 -13.03 -9.43
CA LYS A 46 20.46 -14.14 -9.48
C LYS A 46 20.21 -15.07 -10.66
N GLN A 47 18.95 -15.41 -10.96
CA GLN A 47 18.59 -16.25 -12.11
C GLN A 47 18.98 -15.57 -13.42
N ILE A 48 18.73 -14.27 -13.55
CA ILE A 48 19.06 -13.52 -14.76
C ILE A 48 20.57 -13.34 -14.91
N GLU A 49 21.31 -13.12 -13.82
CA GLU A 49 22.79 -13.16 -13.85
C GLU A 49 23.30 -14.53 -14.30
N LYS A 50 22.66 -15.61 -13.86
CA LYS A 50 23.00 -16.99 -14.26
C LYS A 50 22.76 -17.22 -15.76
N ILE A 51 21.60 -16.79 -16.28
CA ILE A 51 21.25 -16.88 -17.70
C ILE A 51 22.21 -16.03 -18.55
N THR A 52 22.54 -14.82 -18.08
CA THR A 52 23.50 -13.94 -18.76
C THR A 52 24.87 -14.60 -18.82
N LYS A 53 25.38 -15.15 -17.71
CA LYS A 53 26.67 -15.85 -17.66
C LYS A 53 26.71 -17.12 -18.53
N MET A 54 25.62 -17.90 -18.59
CA MET A 54 25.52 -19.07 -19.47
C MET A 54 25.54 -18.70 -20.95
N ASN A 55 24.86 -17.60 -21.32
CA ASN A 55 24.81 -17.18 -22.72
C ASN A 55 26.11 -16.48 -23.17
N VAL A 56 26.92 -15.89 -22.28
CA VAL A 56 28.28 -15.34 -22.59
C VAL A 56 29.23 -16.42 -23.14
N GLN A 57 28.97 -17.70 -22.89
CA GLN A 57 29.78 -18.79 -23.46
C GLN A 57 29.40 -19.18 -24.89
N ASN A 58 28.27 -18.70 -25.42
CA ASN A 58 27.79 -19.02 -26.78
C ASN A 58 27.97 -17.81 -27.70
N ASP A 59 29.09 -17.81 -28.42
CA ASP A 59 29.62 -16.78 -29.29
C ASP A 59 28.74 -16.59 -30.56
N SER A 60 27.72 -15.75 -30.50
CA SER A 60 26.86 -15.43 -31.67
C SER A 60 26.65 -13.93 -31.83
N GLU A 61 26.67 -13.42 -33.06
CA GLU A 61 26.54 -11.98 -33.37
C GLU A 61 25.19 -11.36 -32.92
N ASP A 62 24.18 -12.18 -32.58
CA ASP A 62 22.90 -11.72 -31.99
C ASP A 62 22.95 -11.53 -30.47
N PHE A 63 24.09 -11.84 -29.85
CA PHE A 63 24.29 -11.84 -28.42
C PHE A 63 24.23 -10.43 -27.81
N GLU A 64 24.83 -9.43 -28.46
CA GLU A 64 24.87 -8.06 -27.96
C GLU A 64 23.47 -7.43 -27.94
N LYS A 65 22.63 -7.74 -28.94
CA LYS A 65 21.22 -7.33 -29.00
C LYS A 65 20.39 -8.00 -27.91
N THR A 66 20.52 -9.32 -27.77
CA THR A 66 19.77 -10.11 -26.78
C THR A 66 20.13 -9.69 -25.35
N ILE A 67 21.40 -9.37 -25.08
CA ILE A 67 21.83 -8.79 -23.81
C ILE A 67 21.27 -7.38 -23.60
N LYS A 68 21.32 -6.52 -24.61
CA LYS A 68 20.76 -5.16 -24.50
C LYS A 68 19.27 -5.21 -24.18
N ASP A 69 18.50 -6.05 -24.85
CA ASP A 69 17.07 -6.18 -24.63
C ASP A 69 16.75 -6.82 -23.27
N SER A 70 17.55 -7.79 -22.84
CA SER A 70 17.45 -8.38 -21.49
C SER A 70 17.79 -7.38 -20.39
N LEU A 71 18.83 -6.55 -20.57
CA LEU A 71 19.19 -5.46 -19.64
C LEU A 71 18.13 -4.36 -19.61
N LYS A 72 17.50 -4.07 -20.75
CA LYS A 72 16.42 -3.07 -20.86
C LYS A 72 15.13 -3.56 -20.19
N SER A 73 14.79 -4.83 -20.37
CA SER A 73 13.65 -5.45 -19.68
C SER A 73 13.89 -5.55 -18.18
N LEU A 74 15.11 -5.91 -17.75
CA LEU A 74 15.59 -5.89 -16.36
C LEU A 74 15.48 -4.52 -15.71
N THR A 75 16.01 -3.47 -16.35
CA THR A 75 15.94 -2.11 -15.80
C THR A 75 14.50 -1.62 -15.69
N LYS A 76 13.64 -1.97 -16.66
CA LYS A 76 12.20 -1.66 -16.62
C LYS A 76 11.47 -2.44 -15.51
N ASN A 77 11.78 -3.72 -15.32
CA ASN A 77 11.21 -4.54 -14.26
C ASN A 77 11.70 -4.10 -12.88
N LYS A 78 13.00 -3.80 -12.71
CA LYS A 78 13.58 -3.23 -11.48
C LYS A 78 12.94 -1.89 -11.12
N SER A 79 12.69 -1.04 -12.12
CA SER A 79 11.95 0.23 -11.97
C SER A 79 10.52 0.00 -11.49
N ARG A 80 9.79 -0.94 -12.10
CA ARG A 80 8.43 -1.32 -11.70
C ARG A 80 8.39 -1.92 -10.30
N ALA A 81 9.30 -2.85 -9.99
CA ALA A 81 9.45 -3.46 -8.68
C ALA A 81 9.80 -2.42 -7.61
N LYS A 82 10.67 -1.44 -7.90
CA LYS A 82 10.94 -0.30 -6.99
C LYS A 82 9.71 0.59 -6.80
N LYS A 83 8.92 0.84 -7.83
CA LYS A 83 7.66 1.59 -7.72
C LYS A 83 6.64 0.82 -6.88
N GLN A 84 6.52 -0.49 -7.07
CA GLN A 84 5.69 -1.36 -6.25
C GLN A 84 6.17 -1.39 -4.80
N LEU A 85 7.46 -1.54 -4.53
CA LEU A 85 8.05 -1.41 -3.19
C LEU A 85 7.77 -0.05 -2.53
N LYS A 86 7.85 1.04 -3.29
CA LYS A 86 7.48 2.38 -2.79
C LYS A 86 6.00 2.49 -2.50
N LEU A 87 5.15 1.85 -3.30
CA LEU A 87 3.71 1.76 -3.06
C LEU A 87 3.40 0.89 -1.85
N LEU A 88 4.18 -0.17 -1.61
CA LEU A 88 4.06 -1.07 -0.47
C LEU A 88 4.65 -0.53 0.83
N ASN A 89 5.21 0.68 0.86
CA ASN A 89 5.81 1.20 2.09
C ASN A 89 4.71 1.54 3.12
N PRO A 90 4.54 0.73 4.19
CA PRO A 90 3.36 0.81 5.05
C PRO A 90 3.29 2.15 5.78
N LYS A 91 4.45 2.70 6.18
CA LYS A 91 4.55 4.03 6.81
C LYS A 91 3.91 5.12 5.94
N ARG A 92 4.13 5.06 4.62
CA ARG A 92 3.60 6.06 3.69
C ARG A 92 2.10 5.89 3.45
N GLN A 93 1.61 4.65 3.39
CA GLN A 93 0.18 4.39 3.25
C GLN A 93 -0.59 4.77 4.53
N ILE A 94 -0.01 4.51 5.70
CA ILE A 94 -0.55 4.95 7.00
C ILE A 94 -0.69 6.46 7.03
N LEU A 95 0.37 7.21 6.68
CA LEU A 95 0.29 8.68 6.61
C LEU A 95 -0.76 9.14 5.60
N ARG A 96 -0.82 8.51 4.43
CA ARG A 96 -1.80 8.83 3.39
C ARG A 96 -3.25 8.58 3.83
N LEU A 97 -3.48 7.65 4.75
CA LEU A 97 -4.78 7.39 5.36
C LEU A 97 -5.08 8.38 6.49
N PHE A 98 -4.14 8.59 7.42
CA PHE A 98 -4.36 9.40 8.61
C PHE A 98 -4.53 10.90 8.30
N ILE A 99 -3.73 11.45 7.39
CA ILE A 99 -3.76 12.87 7.05
C ILE A 99 -5.18 13.34 6.64
N PRO A 100 -5.86 12.72 5.65
CA PRO A 100 -7.19 13.18 5.24
C PRO A 100 -8.24 12.97 6.35
N LEU A 101 -8.14 11.92 7.16
CA LEU A 101 -9.08 11.68 8.26
C LEU A 101 -8.92 12.70 9.40
N ILE A 102 -7.68 13.04 9.76
CA ILE A 102 -7.40 14.11 10.72
C ILE A 102 -7.89 15.45 10.16
N LEU A 103 -7.66 15.74 8.88
CA LEU A 103 -8.18 16.95 8.24
C LEU A 103 -9.71 17.01 8.29
N ALA A 104 -10.38 15.90 8.00
CA ALA A 104 -11.84 15.80 8.08
C ALA A 104 -12.35 16.10 9.50
N LEU A 105 -11.66 15.60 10.53
CA LEU A 105 -11.97 15.87 11.94
C LEU A 105 -11.75 17.35 12.30
N ILE A 106 -10.61 17.92 11.92
CA ILE A 106 -10.29 19.34 12.15
C ILE A 106 -11.37 20.23 11.52
N LEU A 107 -11.81 19.93 10.30
CA LEU A 107 -12.88 20.69 9.63
C LEU A 107 -14.22 20.62 10.37
N VAL A 108 -14.54 19.48 10.99
CA VAL A 108 -15.74 19.34 11.84
C VAL A 108 -15.61 20.19 13.10
N ILE A 109 -14.43 20.19 13.74
CA ILE A 109 -14.16 21.02 14.92
C ILE A 109 -14.26 22.50 14.55
N CYS A 110 -13.66 22.91 13.43
CA CYS A 110 -13.79 24.27 12.90
C CYS A 110 -15.26 24.64 12.63
N TYR A 111 -16.06 23.73 12.07
CA TYR A 111 -17.49 23.97 11.87
C TYR A 111 -18.21 24.23 13.21
N ILE A 112 -17.94 23.44 14.25
CA ILE A 112 -18.54 23.62 15.58
C ILE A 112 -18.12 24.98 16.15
N TYR A 113 -16.83 25.31 16.08
CA TYR A 113 -16.27 26.55 16.60
C TYR A 113 -16.87 27.79 15.90
N ILE A 114 -16.96 27.78 14.57
CA ILE A 114 -17.58 28.86 13.77
C ILE A 114 -19.07 29.00 14.10
N LYS A 115 -19.77 27.90 14.34
CA LYS A 115 -21.19 27.93 14.70
C LYS A 115 -21.43 28.52 16.09
N GLU A 116 -20.54 28.26 17.04
CA GLU A 116 -20.72 28.61 18.45
C GLU A 116 -20.19 30.02 18.78
N TYR A 117 -18.99 30.37 18.32
CA TYR A 117 -18.34 31.64 18.64
C TYR A 117 -18.57 32.73 17.59
N VAL A 118 -18.68 32.35 16.31
CA VAL A 118 -18.86 33.31 15.21
C VAL A 118 -20.35 33.40 14.85
N LYS A 119 -21.15 33.76 15.85
CA LYS A 119 -22.61 33.94 15.70
C LYS A 119 -22.96 35.25 14.97
N SER A 120 -22.06 36.24 15.03
CA SER A 120 -22.25 37.59 14.50
C SER A 120 -21.95 37.72 12.99
N ILE A 121 -21.11 36.83 12.43
CA ILE A 121 -20.73 36.89 11.01
C ILE A 121 -21.56 35.84 10.24
N ASN A 122 -22.60 36.32 9.54
CA ASN A 122 -23.54 35.52 8.76
C ASN A 122 -22.96 35.11 7.39
N PHE A 123 -21.91 34.28 7.37
CA PHE A 123 -21.46 33.61 6.14
C PHE A 123 -21.95 32.14 6.11
N PRO A 124 -23.20 31.88 5.67
CA PRO A 124 -23.72 30.51 5.56
C PRO A 124 -22.90 29.64 4.60
N PHE A 125 -22.31 30.26 3.57
CA PHE A 125 -21.43 29.58 2.61
C PHE A 125 -20.22 28.92 3.27
N VAL A 126 -19.51 29.61 4.17
CA VAL A 126 -18.31 29.07 4.82
C VAL A 126 -18.64 27.84 5.68
N ARG A 127 -19.80 27.85 6.36
CA ARG A 127 -20.26 26.73 7.19
C ARG A 127 -20.57 25.48 6.35
N ILE A 128 -21.28 25.67 5.24
CA ILE A 128 -21.64 24.57 4.33
C ILE A 128 -20.39 24.03 3.63
N SER A 129 -19.49 24.91 3.16
CA SER A 129 -18.23 24.50 2.52
C SER A 129 -17.34 23.69 3.45
N CYS A 130 -17.24 24.02 4.74
CA CYS A 130 -16.47 23.22 5.71
C CYS A 130 -17.02 21.79 5.85
N LEU A 131 -18.34 21.63 5.87
CA LEU A 131 -18.97 20.31 5.98
C LEU A 131 -18.77 19.48 4.71
N ILE A 132 -18.97 20.09 3.53
CA ILE A 132 -18.75 19.41 2.25
C ILE A 132 -17.28 18.98 2.13
N LEU A 133 -16.36 19.88 2.45
CA LEU A 133 -14.92 19.60 2.38
C LEU A 133 -14.51 18.49 3.36
N SER A 134 -15.07 18.47 4.57
CA SER A 134 -14.87 17.37 5.52
C SER A 134 -15.35 16.04 4.94
N GLY A 135 -16.53 16.01 4.31
CA GLY A 135 -17.08 14.83 3.67
C GLY A 135 -16.20 14.30 2.52
N VAL A 136 -15.63 15.20 1.70
CA VAL A 136 -14.69 14.84 0.63
C VAL A 136 -13.42 14.19 1.21
N PHE A 137 -12.82 14.78 2.24
CA PHE A 137 -11.64 14.21 2.89
C PHE A 137 -11.92 12.87 3.55
N PHE A 138 -13.08 12.74 4.21
CA PHE A 138 -13.51 11.49 4.82
C PHE A 138 -13.70 10.39 3.77
N THR A 139 -14.40 10.70 2.67
CA THR A 139 -14.62 9.75 1.56
C THR A 139 -13.30 9.33 0.91
N TYR A 140 -12.37 10.28 0.73
CA TYR A 140 -11.02 9.97 0.25
C TYR A 140 -10.28 9.04 1.23
N GLY A 141 -10.39 9.28 2.53
CA GLY A 141 -9.84 8.39 3.56
C GLY A 141 -10.40 6.97 3.46
N LEU A 142 -11.72 6.81 3.28
CA LEU A 142 -12.35 5.51 3.08
C LEU A 142 -11.86 4.80 1.81
N PHE A 143 -11.68 5.54 0.72
CA PHE A 143 -11.15 4.98 -0.52
C PHE A 143 -9.72 4.45 -0.34
N VAL A 144 -8.85 5.19 0.36
CA VAL A 144 -7.49 4.73 0.70
C VAL A 144 -7.54 3.50 1.62
N LEU A 145 -8.46 3.47 2.58
CA LEU A 145 -8.66 2.32 3.46
C LEU A 145 -9.08 1.07 2.67
N TYR A 146 -9.98 1.23 1.70
CA TYR A 146 -10.40 0.15 0.81
C TYR A 146 -9.24 -0.37 -0.04
N GLN A 147 -8.45 0.52 -0.63
CA GLN A 147 -7.24 0.12 -1.38
C GLN A 147 -6.25 -0.66 -0.50
N LEU A 148 -6.05 -0.20 0.74
CA LEU A 148 -5.23 -0.89 1.73
C LEU A 148 -5.72 -2.32 1.98
N PHE A 149 -7.01 -2.50 2.24
CA PHE A 149 -7.59 -3.83 2.43
C PHE A 149 -7.42 -4.74 1.21
N CYS A 150 -7.62 -4.23 0.00
CA CYS A 150 -7.40 -5.01 -1.23
C CYS A 150 -5.94 -5.49 -1.34
N ILE A 151 -4.97 -4.61 -1.06
CA ILE A 151 -3.54 -4.97 -1.09
C ILE A 151 -3.23 -6.03 -0.02
N ILE A 152 -3.80 -5.93 1.18
CA ILE A 152 -3.62 -6.96 2.23
C ILE A 152 -4.14 -8.30 1.76
N ILE A 153 -5.36 -8.33 1.20
CA ILE A 153 -6.01 -9.56 0.75
C ILE A 153 -5.16 -10.20 -0.37
N GLU A 154 -4.66 -9.40 -1.30
CA GLU A 154 -3.79 -9.87 -2.38
C GLU A 154 -2.46 -10.43 -1.84
N THR A 155 -1.82 -9.74 -0.90
CA THR A 155 -0.56 -10.17 -0.28
C THR A 155 -0.75 -11.45 0.53
N LYS A 156 -1.80 -11.53 1.36
CA LYS A 156 -2.15 -12.76 2.10
C LYS A 156 -2.47 -13.93 1.17
N ARG A 157 -3.20 -13.68 0.07
CA ARG A 157 -3.50 -14.72 -0.92
C ARG A 157 -2.20 -15.25 -1.52
N LYS A 158 -1.29 -14.39 -1.99
CA LYS A 158 0.01 -14.80 -2.55
C LYS A 158 0.85 -15.59 -1.55
N LEU A 159 0.94 -15.12 -0.30
CA LEU A 159 1.62 -15.81 0.78
C LEU A 159 1.11 -17.24 1.00
N ASN A 160 -0.22 -17.42 1.04
CA ASN A 160 -0.83 -18.73 1.24
C ASN A 160 -0.64 -19.68 0.04
N PHE A 161 -0.56 -19.14 -1.18
CA PHE A 161 -0.27 -19.94 -2.38
C PHE A 161 1.18 -20.47 -2.36
N ASP A 162 2.16 -19.61 -2.04
CA ASP A 162 3.56 -20.03 -1.95
C ASP A 162 3.76 -21.08 -0.85
N THR A 163 3.16 -20.88 0.34
CA THR A 163 3.23 -21.87 1.43
C THR A 163 2.59 -23.20 1.06
N LYS A 164 1.47 -23.23 0.32
CA LYS A 164 0.87 -24.49 -0.15
C LYS A 164 1.74 -25.20 -1.19
N GLN A 165 2.48 -24.45 -2.00
CA GLN A 165 3.33 -25.02 -3.04
C GLN A 165 4.60 -25.67 -2.45
N ASP A 166 5.19 -25.07 -1.42
CA ASP A 166 6.31 -25.65 -0.68
C ASP A 166 5.91 -26.94 0.08
N VAL A 167 4.68 -26.97 0.62
CA VAL A 167 4.16 -28.15 1.35
C VAL A 167 3.79 -29.30 0.40
N LEU A 168 3.40 -29.00 -0.85
CA LEU A 168 3.11 -30.03 -1.86
C LEU A 168 4.36 -30.55 -2.57
N ASN A 169 5.51 -29.89 -2.44
CA ASN A 169 6.74 -30.27 -3.12
C ASN A 169 7.94 -30.44 -2.16
N PRO A 170 7.84 -31.25 -1.08
CA PRO A 170 8.94 -31.47 -0.14
C PRO A 170 10.12 -32.27 -0.73
N ALA A 171 10.03 -32.73 -1.98
CA ALA A 171 10.91 -33.75 -2.56
C ALA A 171 12.26 -33.24 -3.13
N ILE A 172 12.64 -31.97 -2.95
CA ILE A 172 13.86 -31.42 -3.59
C ILE A 172 14.92 -30.95 -2.57
N THR A 173 14.64 -30.98 -1.26
CA THR A 173 15.57 -30.48 -0.22
C THR A 173 16.34 -31.55 0.55
N GLU A 174 16.42 -32.79 0.08
CA GLU A 174 17.35 -33.78 0.66
C GLU A 174 18.07 -34.60 -0.43
N THR A 175 19.20 -34.09 -0.91
CA THR A 175 20.37 -34.96 -1.11
C THR A 175 21.59 -34.24 -0.52
N PRO A 176 22.10 -34.69 0.63
CA PRO A 176 23.35 -34.20 1.19
C PRO A 176 24.52 -34.68 0.33
N ASN A 177 25.54 -33.83 0.23
CA ASN A 177 26.85 -34.17 -0.29
C ASN A 177 27.34 -35.51 0.28
N THR A 178 27.72 -36.43 -0.60
CA THR A 178 28.86 -37.34 -0.41
C THR A 178 29.43 -37.73 -1.76
#